data_AF-A0A392NYX0-F1
#
_entry.id   AF-A0A392NYX0-F1
#
_cell.length_a   1.000
_cell.length_b   1.000
_cell.length_c   1.000
_cell.angle_alpha   90.00
_cell.angle_beta   90.00
_cell.angle_gamma   90.00
#
_symmetry.space_group_name_H-M   'P 1'
#
loop_
_entity.id
_entity.type
_entity.pdbx_description
1 polymer ?
#
loop_
_entity_poly.entity_id
_entity_poly.type
_entity_poly.pdbx_seq_one_letter_code
_entity_poly.pdbx_strand_id
1 'polypeptide(L)'
;MVVNAMLVAMVAHANQPSDVVYHVGSSVRNPLRYLTLHDYALRYFKAKPWINKDGTVVKVGKVTILTDMDSFQRYMFIRYLLPLKGLKLVNSALCQYFQGTYLELNRKIKVVMRLVELYRPYLFFKG
;
A
#
# COMPACT_ATOMS: atom_id res chain seq x y z
N MET A 1 21.57 0.75 7.14
CA MET A 1 21.38 -0.20 8.27
C MET A 1 21.53 -1.66 7.85
N VAL A 2 21.00 -2.09 6.70
CA VAL A 2 21.09 -3.50 6.25
C VAL A 2 22.53 -3.99 6.13
N VAL A 3 23.40 -3.26 5.43
CA VAL A 3 24.83 -3.63 5.26
C VAL A 3 25.54 -3.78 6.60
N ASN A 4 25.38 -2.80 7.49
CA ASN A 4 26.00 -2.86 8.83
C ASN A 4 25.50 -4.06 9.62
N ALA A 5 24.20 -4.35 9.58
CA ALA A 5 23.64 -5.52 10.26
C ALA A 5 24.18 -6.84 9.67
N MET A 6 24.30 -6.93 8.34
CA MET A 6 24.90 -8.09 7.66
C MET A 6 26.35 -8.31 8.09
N LEU A 7 27.18 -7.25 8.09
CA LEU A 7 28.58 -7.35 8.52
C LEU A 7 28.69 -7.83 9.97
N VAL A 8 27.87 -7.29 10.87
CA VAL A 8 27.85 -7.70 12.28
C VAL A 8 27.40 -9.16 12.42
N ALA A 9 26.37 -9.59 11.69
CA ALA A 9 25.89 -10.97 11.72
C ALA A 9 26.96 -11.95 11.19
N MET A 10 27.65 -11.59 10.10
CA MET A 10 28.75 -12.40 9.53
C MET A 10 29.88 -12.59 10.55
N VAL A 11 30.29 -11.51 11.23
CA VAL A 11 31.35 -11.59 12.25
C VAL A 11 30.89 -12.38 13.47
N ALA A 12 29.66 -12.14 13.95
CA ALA A 12 29.10 -12.81 15.13
C ALA A 12 28.99 -14.33 14.95
N HIS A 13 28.72 -14.80 13.73
CA HIS A 13 28.54 -16.23 13.42
C HIS A 13 29.71 -16.87 12.69
N ALA A 14 30.85 -16.16 12.54
CA ALA A 14 31.98 -16.64 11.76
C ALA A 14 32.51 -18.02 12.19
N ASN A 15 32.44 -18.32 13.49
CA ASN A 15 32.92 -19.59 14.08
C ASN A 15 31.80 -20.42 14.72
N GLN A 16 30.53 -19.99 14.59
CA GLN A 16 29.38 -20.63 15.21
C GLN A 16 28.24 -20.70 14.20
N PRO A 17 28.28 -21.64 13.24
CA PRO A 17 27.22 -21.79 12.26
C PRO A 17 25.91 -22.12 12.98
N SER A 18 24.94 -21.22 12.88
CA SER A 18 23.60 -21.37 13.46
C SER A 18 22.56 -20.65 12.61
N ASP A 19 21.36 -21.23 12.52
CA ASP A 19 20.24 -20.63 11.82
C ASP A 19 19.58 -19.56 12.69
N VAL A 20 20.03 -18.31 12.54
CA VAL A 20 19.55 -17.17 13.33
C VAL A 20 18.85 -16.14 12.44
N VAL A 21 17.64 -15.76 12.84
CA VAL A 21 16.85 -14.72 12.16
C VAL A 21 17.03 -13.38 12.87
N TYR A 22 17.55 -12.39 12.15
CA TYR A 22 17.70 -11.01 12.63
C TYR A 22 16.56 -10.12 12.14
N HIS A 23 15.80 -9.53 13.07
CA HIS A 23 14.82 -8.49 12.75
C HIS A 23 15.45 -7.10 12.81
N VAL A 24 15.90 -6.60 11.66
CA VAL A 24 16.55 -5.29 11.55
C VAL A 24 15.50 -4.19 11.35
N GLY A 25 15.31 -3.35 12.36
CA GLY A 25 14.37 -2.22 12.33
C GLY A 25 15.02 -0.87 12.63
N SER A 26 14.23 0.20 12.59
CA SER A 26 14.67 1.52 13.09
C SER A 26 14.88 1.50 14.61
N SER A 27 15.54 2.53 15.15
CA SER A 27 15.76 2.69 16.59
C SER A 27 14.47 2.58 17.41
N VAL A 28 14.52 1.91 18.56
CA VAL A 28 13.42 1.89 19.54
C VAL A 28 13.13 3.29 20.09
N ARG A 29 14.17 4.13 20.24
CA ARG A 29 14.03 5.51 20.73
C ARG A 29 13.39 6.44 19.69
N ASN A 30 13.57 6.15 18.41
CA ASN A 30 12.98 6.93 17.31
C ASN A 30 12.54 5.99 16.18
N PRO A 31 11.37 5.32 16.35
CA PRO A 31 10.90 4.35 15.38
C PRO A 31 10.38 5.06 14.12
N LEU A 32 10.82 4.59 12.95
CA LEU A 32 10.28 5.04 11.67
C LEU A 32 8.91 4.40 11.47
N ARG A 33 7.86 5.20 11.63
CA ARG A 33 6.48 4.78 11.36
C ARG A 33 6.13 4.98 9.89
N TYR A 34 5.25 4.11 9.37
CA TYR A 34 4.75 4.22 8.00
C TYR A 34 4.12 5.59 7.70
N LEU A 35 3.32 6.12 8.64
CA LEU A 35 2.73 7.46 8.53
C LEU A 35 3.80 8.56 8.39
N THR A 36 4.89 8.45 9.15
CA THR A 36 6.00 9.42 9.11
C THR A 36 6.76 9.33 7.78
N LEU A 37 7.01 8.11 7.28
CA LEU A 37 7.63 7.91 5.96
C LEU A 37 6.77 8.52 4.84
N HIS A 38 5.45 8.34 4.90
CA HIS A 38 4.53 8.96 3.96
C HIS A 38 4.60 10.48 3.99
N ASP A 39 4.62 11.09 5.18
CA ASP A 39 4.74 12.55 5.32
C ASP A 39 6.08 13.07 4.78
N TYR A 40 7.18 12.36 5.00
CA TYR A 40 8.48 12.70 4.41
C TYR A 40 8.44 12.60 2.88
N ALA A 41 7.89 11.52 2.33
CA ALA A 41 7.74 11.36 0.89
C ALA A 41 6.91 12.50 0.29
N LEU A 42 5.76 12.83 0.89
CA LEU A 42 4.90 13.91 0.43
C LEU A 42 5.62 15.26 0.45
N ARG A 43 6.32 15.59 1.54
CA ARG A 43 7.10 16.84 1.63
C ARG A 43 8.21 16.89 0.58
N TYR A 44 8.95 15.79 0.43
CA TYR A 44 10.03 15.69 -0.55
C TYR A 44 9.52 15.91 -1.97
N PHE A 45 8.49 15.17 -2.40
CA PHE A 45 7.99 15.27 -3.77
C PHE A 45 7.17 16.54 -4.03
N LYS A 46 6.69 17.24 -3.00
CA LYS A 46 6.15 18.59 -3.15
C LYS A 46 7.25 19.63 -3.37
N ALA A 47 8.36 19.53 -2.66
CA ALA A 47 9.48 20.45 -2.79
C ALA A 47 10.32 20.17 -4.05
N LYS A 48 10.46 18.90 -4.42
CA LYS A 48 11.21 18.42 -5.59
C LYS A 48 10.32 17.47 -6.40
N PRO A 49 9.37 18.02 -7.17
CA PRO A 49 8.49 17.20 -7.98
C PRO A 49 9.28 16.40 -9.02
N TRP A 50 8.83 15.18 -9.25
CA TRP A 50 9.32 14.39 -10.37
C TRP A 50 8.77 14.95 -11.69
N ILE A 51 9.63 15.04 -12.70
CA ILE A 51 9.27 15.45 -14.06
C ILE A 51 9.11 14.18 -14.89
N ASN A 52 7.96 14.02 -15.51
CA ASN A 52 7.70 12.86 -16.35
C ASN A 52 8.46 12.95 -17.68
N LYS A 53 8.36 11.89 -18.51
CA LYS A 53 9.03 11.82 -19.83
C LYS A 53 8.61 12.95 -20.78
N ASP A 54 7.44 13.52 -20.57
CA ASP A 54 6.86 14.59 -21.39
C ASP A 54 7.22 16.00 -20.87
N GLY A 55 8.07 16.11 -19.85
CA GLY A 55 8.46 17.40 -19.26
C GLY A 55 7.44 17.99 -18.29
N THR A 56 6.37 17.25 -17.94
CA THR A 56 5.32 17.72 -17.02
C THR A 56 5.62 17.35 -15.58
N VAL A 57 5.30 18.27 -14.67
CA VAL A 57 5.44 18.07 -13.21
C VAL A 57 4.37 17.11 -12.70
N VAL A 58 4.79 16.02 -12.06
CA VAL A 58 3.89 15.08 -11.42
C VAL A 58 3.46 15.61 -10.05
N LYS A 59 2.16 15.93 -9.94
CA LYS A 59 1.54 16.43 -8.71
C LYS A 59 1.35 15.28 -7.72
N VAL A 60 2.04 15.35 -6.58
CA VAL A 60 1.89 14.38 -5.49
C VAL A 60 0.86 14.87 -4.46
N GLY A 61 -0.24 14.13 -4.36
CA GLY A 61 -1.31 14.36 -3.38
C GLY A 61 -1.11 13.55 -2.09
N LYS A 62 -1.84 13.92 -1.04
CA LYS A 62 -1.90 13.14 0.20
C LYS A 62 -2.65 11.83 -0.08
N VAL A 63 -2.03 10.69 0.20
CA VAL A 63 -2.68 9.38 0.07
C VAL A 63 -3.55 9.14 1.30
N THR A 64 -4.75 8.58 1.09
CA THR A 64 -5.60 8.13 2.19
C THR A 64 -5.00 6.86 2.80
N ILE A 65 -4.55 6.96 4.05
CA ILE A 65 -4.07 5.82 4.82
C ILE A 65 -5.20 5.41 5.77
N LEU A 66 -5.59 4.15 5.70
CA LEU A 66 -6.63 3.57 6.54
C LEU A 66 -5.96 2.81 7.68
N THR A 67 -6.44 3.02 8.89
CA THR A 67 -5.78 2.55 10.13
C THR A 67 -6.12 1.12 10.51
N ASP A 68 -7.21 0.59 9.96
CA ASP A 68 -7.76 -0.71 10.32
C ASP A 68 -8.64 -1.27 9.20
N MET A 69 -8.94 -2.57 9.32
CA MET A 69 -9.71 -3.29 8.30
C MET A 69 -11.16 -2.80 8.20
N ASP A 70 -11.78 -2.35 9.28
CA ASP A 70 -13.17 -1.88 9.27
C ASP A 70 -13.27 -0.56 8.49
N SER A 71 -12.34 0.36 8.74
CA SER A 71 -12.16 1.60 7.98
C SER A 71 -11.89 1.31 6.51
N PHE A 72 -11.05 0.32 6.20
CA PHE A 72 -10.81 -0.14 4.82
C PHE A 72 -12.07 -0.66 4.14
N GLN A 73 -12.81 -1.56 4.78
CA GLN A 73 -14.03 -2.15 4.23
C GLN A 73 -15.10 -1.09 3.99
N ARG A 74 -15.31 -0.18 4.95
CA ARG A 74 -16.26 0.95 4.80
C ARG A 74 -15.87 1.84 3.62
N TYR A 75 -14.61 2.22 3.52
CA TYR A 75 -14.12 3.02 2.41
C TYR A 75 -14.31 2.32 1.06
N MET A 76 -13.95 1.03 0.98
CA MET A 76 -14.13 0.23 -0.24
C MET A 76 -15.59 0.10 -0.63
N PHE A 77 -16.46 -0.09 0.36
CA PHE A 77 -17.90 -0.20 0.15
C PHE A 77 -18.48 1.08 -0.45
N ILE A 78 -18.26 2.22 0.21
CA ILE A 78 -18.85 3.50 -0.17
C ILE A 78 -18.28 3.99 -1.51
N ARG A 79 -16.96 3.90 -1.70
CA ARG A 79 -16.31 4.54 -2.84
C ARG A 79 -16.23 3.67 -4.10
N TYR A 80 -16.31 2.35 -3.96
CA TYR A 80 -16.10 1.44 -5.11
C TYR A 80 -17.22 0.42 -5.29
N LEU A 81 -17.62 -0.32 -4.24
CA LEU A 81 -18.63 -1.36 -4.39
C LEU A 81 -20.03 -0.79 -4.66
N LEU A 82 -20.42 0.27 -3.96
CA LEU A 82 -21.73 0.89 -4.15
C LEU A 82 -21.88 1.51 -5.55
N PRO A 83 -20.91 2.31 -6.06
CA PRO A 83 -20.92 2.75 -7.46
C PRO A 83 -20.90 1.60 -8.47
N LEU A 84 -20.13 0.52 -8.21
CA LEU A 84 -20.10 -0.65 -9.09
C LEU A 84 -21.46 -1.35 -9.17
N LYS A 85 -22.20 -1.43 -8.06
CA LYS A 85 -23.59 -1.93 -8.05
C LYS A 85 -24.52 -1.04 -8.87
N GLY A 86 -24.38 0.29 -8.75
CA GLY A 86 -25.11 1.24 -9.59
C GLY A 86 -24.80 1.03 -11.07
N LEU A 87 -23.52 0.91 -11.43
CA LEU A 87 -23.09 0.62 -12.80
C LEU A 87 -23.66 -0.70 -13.33
N LYS A 88 -23.77 -1.74 -12.48
CA LYS A 88 -24.40 -3.01 -12.86
C LYS A 88 -25.86 -2.81 -13.28
N LEU A 89 -26.62 -2.00 -12.54
CA LEU A 89 -28.02 -1.71 -12.86
C LEU A 89 -28.14 -0.91 -14.16
N VAL A 90 -27.34 0.14 -14.32
CA VAL A 90 -27.28 0.94 -15.55
C VAL A 90 -26.91 0.08 -16.75
N ASN A 91 -25.93 -0.82 -16.58
CA ASN A 91 -25.51 -1.75 -17.62
C ASN A 91 -26.65 -2.71 -18.02
N SER A 92 -27.42 -3.23 -17.05
CA SER A 92 -28.61 -4.04 -17.36
C SER A 92 -29.70 -3.25 -18.09
N ALA A 93 -29.95 -2.00 -17.67
CA ALA A 93 -30.94 -1.13 -18.30
C ALA A 93 -30.55 -0.73 -19.74
N LEU A 94 -29.25 -0.63 -20.02
CA LEU A 94 -28.70 -0.29 -21.33
C LEU A 94 -28.23 -1.51 -22.12
N CYS A 95 -28.92 -2.64 -21.99
CA CYS A 95 -28.68 -3.86 -22.77
C CYS A 95 -27.19 -4.28 -22.81
N GLN A 96 -26.52 -4.24 -21.67
CA GLN A 96 -25.12 -4.64 -21.48
C GLN A 96 -24.06 -3.74 -22.16
N TYR A 97 -24.41 -2.51 -22.53
CA TYR A 97 -23.49 -1.57 -23.18
C TYR A 97 -22.18 -1.33 -22.41
N PHE A 98 -22.22 -1.31 -21.08
CA PHE A 98 -21.07 -1.07 -20.19
C PHE A 98 -20.43 -2.37 -19.64
N GLN A 99 -20.72 -3.53 -20.23
CA GLN A 99 -20.30 -4.82 -19.67
C GLN A 99 -18.77 -4.94 -19.53
N GLY A 100 -18.02 -4.46 -20.53
CA GLY A 100 -16.54 -4.46 -20.48
C GLY A 100 -16.00 -3.64 -19.30
N THR A 101 -16.47 -2.40 -19.17
CA THR A 101 -16.08 -1.50 -18.07
C THR A 101 -16.45 -2.08 -16.71
N TYR A 102 -17.65 -2.66 -16.57
CA TYR A 102 -18.08 -3.32 -15.34
C TYR A 102 -17.15 -4.49 -14.97
N LEU A 103 -16.83 -5.37 -15.93
CA LEU A 103 -15.96 -6.52 -15.69
C LEU A 103 -14.54 -6.09 -15.29
N GLU A 104 -14.00 -5.07 -15.95
CA GLU A 104 -12.67 -4.54 -15.65
C GLU A 104 -12.60 -3.95 -14.23
N LEU A 105 -13.57 -3.10 -13.87
CA LEU A 105 -13.66 -2.50 -12.53
C LEU A 105 -13.84 -3.57 -11.45
N ASN A 106 -14.74 -4.54 -11.68
CA ASN A 106 -14.96 -5.65 -10.76
C ASN A 106 -13.68 -6.48 -10.55
N ARG A 107 -12.93 -6.76 -11.62
CA ARG A 107 -11.64 -7.47 -11.53
C ARG A 107 -10.62 -6.66 -10.71
N LYS A 108 -10.47 -5.37 -10.99
CA LYS A 108 -9.55 -4.48 -10.26
C LYS A 108 -9.89 -4.44 -8.77
N ILE A 109 -11.16 -4.29 -8.42
CA ILE A 109 -11.62 -4.29 -7.02
C ILE A 109 -11.28 -5.62 -6.34
N LYS A 110 -11.57 -6.77 -6.98
CA LYS A 110 -11.23 -8.09 -6.41
C LYS A 110 -9.74 -8.27 -6.16
N VAL A 111 -8.88 -7.79 -7.06
CA VAL A 111 -7.42 -7.83 -6.89
C VAL A 111 -7.01 -7.02 -5.67
N VAL A 112 -7.53 -5.79 -5.52
CA VAL A 112 -7.22 -4.94 -4.37
C VAL A 112 -7.68 -5.57 -3.06
N MET A 113 -8.91 -6.11 -3.02
CA MET A 113 -9.44 -6.79 -1.83
C MET A 113 -8.54 -7.97 -1.42
N ARG A 114 -8.17 -8.83 -2.38
CA ARG A 114 -7.31 -9.99 -2.12
C ARG A 114 -5.91 -9.60 -1.65
N LEU A 115 -5.35 -8.53 -2.22
CA LEU A 115 -4.05 -8.01 -1.80
C LEU A 115 -4.10 -7.54 -0.34
N VAL A 116 -5.11 -6.76 0.02
CA VAL A 116 -5.24 -6.25 1.40
C VAL A 116 -5.52 -7.36 2.39
N GLU A 117 -6.28 -8.39 2.02
CA GLU A 117 -6.47 -9.58 2.85
C GLU A 117 -5.15 -10.33 3.10
N LEU A 118 -4.34 -10.55 2.05
CA LEU A 118 -3.04 -11.22 2.16
C LEU A 118 -2.06 -10.43 3.04
N TYR A 119 -2.05 -9.11 2.91
CA TYR A 119 -1.14 -8.23 3.66
C TYR A 119 -1.74 -7.70 4.97
N ARG A 120 -2.95 -8.15 5.34
CA ARG A 120 -3.64 -7.74 6.58
C ARG A 120 -2.73 -7.73 7.83
N PRO A 121 -1.96 -8.80 8.14
CA PRO A 121 -1.14 -8.82 9.35
C PRO A 121 -0.01 -7.79 9.34
N TYR A 122 0.40 -7.30 8.18
CA TYR A 122 1.45 -6.29 8.04
C TYR A 122 0.90 -4.87 7.99
N LEU A 123 -0.25 -4.68 7.34
CA LEU A 123 -0.87 -3.36 7.15
C LEU A 123 -1.59 -2.84 8.40
N PHE A 124 -2.21 -3.75 9.16
CA PHE A 124 -3.07 -3.40 10.30
C PHE A 124 -2.58 -4.02 11.61
N PHE A 125 -1.27 -4.22 11.73
CA PHE A 125 -0.66 -4.71 12.95
C PHE A 125 -0.90 -3.75 14.12
N LYS A 126 -1.45 -4.24 15.23
CA LYS A 126 -1.77 -3.41 16.41
C LYS A 126 -0.73 -3.45 17.53
N GLY A 127 0.36 -4.21 17.35
CA GLY A 127 1.33 -4.52 18.39
C GLY A 127 1.43 -6.01 18.63
#